data_AF-A0A1I0EB66-F1
#
_entry.id   AF-A0A1I0EB66-F1
#
_cell.length_a   1.000
_cell.length_b   1.000
_cell.length_c   1.000
_cell.angle_alpha   90.00
_cell.angle_beta   90.00
_cell.angle_gamma   90.00
#
_symmetry.space_group_name_H-M   'P 1'
#
loop_
_entity.id
_entity.type
_entity.pdbx_description
1 polymer ?
#
loop_
_entity_poly.entity_id
_entity_poly.type
_entity_poly.pdbx_seq_one_letter_code
_entity_poly.pdbx_strand_id
1 'polypeptide(L)'
;MNENELKSLEVYNAKFSEDPTSFNDFQANDYIKLLKKSEKSEEAIEVGKTFMSQCPNLKGYLNQYGYALYNKFINVDDEKIKENETLFFSVLEDILDVCKQERYSPMEPSVNRAIKYLQREKSSDYEKLIEMLNLLDPNLLDDKPFTNSEGKEFESKKERYYRLKVKALYDAKKHQECVQTANNALSLPLKWHFNTLQWINYQRACSLVELEQFEEAKKVFLSLHNRIRNINFYKVLYKTNANIGNIKEANAYLLYEFFENGYNFNHLGIYLRLKEATIRTNDSDLIEIVDAFITKLCQENNQEYTPEKDYGDKYLDHDSSELYDIMYDKVMNNLGKYVERIEGTVVHYNNQKALGTISKYDEDGIFFRQADYVYDEEVQRHDKVEYTPIETFDNKKGIVTNKAILIITTEEYLDFGY
;
A
#
# COMPACT_ATOMS: atom_id res chain seq x y z
N MET A 1 9.84 47.94 -4.20
CA MET A 1 8.62 48.63 -4.69
C MET A 1 9.01 49.74 -5.64
N ASN A 2 8.16 50.08 -6.61
CA ASN A 2 8.37 51.28 -7.43
C ASN A 2 7.78 52.54 -6.77
N GLU A 3 8.10 53.72 -7.30
CA GLU A 3 7.67 55.01 -6.73
C GLU A 3 6.13 55.16 -6.69
N ASN A 4 5.42 54.61 -7.67
CA ASN A 4 3.96 54.66 -7.73
C ASN A 4 3.30 53.77 -6.66
N GLU A 5 3.91 52.62 -6.37
CA GLU A 5 3.47 51.71 -5.30
C GLU A 5 3.66 52.34 -3.90
N LEU A 6 4.76 53.07 -3.69
CA LEU A 6 5.01 53.80 -2.44
C LEU A 6 3.97 54.91 -2.23
N LYS A 7 3.73 55.74 -3.25
CA LYS A 7 2.69 56.80 -3.20
C LYS A 7 1.31 56.22 -2.95
N SER A 8 0.98 55.09 -3.57
CA SER A 8 -0.30 54.41 -3.34
C SER A 8 -0.44 53.91 -1.90
N LEU A 9 0.64 53.38 -1.31
CA LEU A 9 0.64 52.92 0.09
C LEU A 9 0.43 54.09 1.08
N GLU A 10 1.07 55.23 0.85
CA GLU A 10 0.86 56.45 1.66
C GLU A 10 -0.60 56.91 1.62
N VAL A 11 -1.20 56.93 0.42
CA VAL A 11 -2.62 57.28 0.23
C VAL A 11 -3.53 56.30 0.97
N TYR A 12 -3.27 55.00 0.88
CA TYR A 12 -4.08 54.02 1.61
C TYR A 12 -3.90 54.10 3.13
N ASN A 13 -2.69 54.38 3.64
CA ASN A 13 -2.47 54.58 5.07
C ASN A 13 -3.26 55.78 5.61
N ALA A 14 -3.24 56.90 4.88
CA ALA A 14 -4.02 58.09 5.25
C ALA A 14 -5.52 57.78 5.24
N LYS A 15 -6.01 57.17 4.14
CA LYS A 15 -7.42 56.79 4.00
C LYS A 15 -7.89 55.82 5.09
N PHE A 16 -7.07 54.83 5.42
CA PHE A 16 -7.39 53.85 6.47
C PHE A 16 -7.42 54.49 7.87
N SER A 17 -6.55 55.48 8.12
CA SER A 17 -6.55 56.22 9.39
C SER A 17 -7.74 57.16 9.53
N GLU A 18 -8.24 57.70 8.42
CA GLU A 18 -9.41 58.59 8.39
C GLU A 18 -10.73 57.83 8.53
N ASP A 19 -10.95 56.83 7.67
CA ASP A 19 -12.18 56.03 7.66
C ASP A 19 -11.95 54.67 6.94
N PRO A 20 -11.76 53.57 7.68
CA PRO A 20 -11.64 52.23 7.11
C PRO A 20 -12.84 51.80 6.26
N THR A 21 -14.04 52.32 6.54
CA THR A 21 -15.29 51.93 5.84
C THR A 21 -15.41 52.52 4.43
N SER A 22 -14.56 53.48 4.11
CA SER A 22 -14.51 54.13 2.80
C SER A 22 -13.81 53.31 1.70
N PHE A 23 -13.25 52.14 2.04
CA PHE A 23 -12.59 51.25 1.09
C PHE A 23 -13.58 50.45 0.26
N ASN A 24 -13.24 50.21 -1.00
CA ASN A 24 -13.87 49.16 -1.82
C ASN A 24 -12.96 47.93 -1.92
N ASP A 25 -13.49 46.84 -2.50
CA ASP A 25 -12.77 45.55 -2.57
C ASP A 25 -11.41 45.64 -3.26
N PHE A 26 -11.33 46.40 -4.36
CA PHE A 26 -10.08 46.57 -5.09
C PHE A 26 -9.03 47.28 -4.24
N GLN A 27 -9.42 48.39 -3.60
CA GLN A 27 -8.54 49.18 -2.75
C GLN A 27 -8.09 48.40 -1.51
N ALA A 28 -8.99 47.67 -0.86
CA ALA A 28 -8.66 46.86 0.31
C ALA A 28 -7.67 45.74 -0.05
N ASN A 29 -7.91 45.06 -1.18
CA ASN A 29 -7.00 44.03 -1.69
C ASN A 29 -5.62 44.60 -2.04
N ASP A 30 -5.57 45.71 -2.77
CA ASP A 30 -4.32 46.34 -3.20
C ASP A 30 -3.52 46.88 -1.99
N TYR A 31 -4.21 47.45 -1.00
CA TYR A 31 -3.58 47.95 0.22
C TYR A 31 -2.86 46.85 1.01
N ILE A 32 -3.55 45.73 1.31
CA ILE A 32 -2.94 44.60 2.03
C ILE A 32 -1.78 44.00 1.21
N LYS A 33 -1.94 43.91 -0.12
CA LYS A 33 -0.89 43.43 -1.02
C LYS A 33 0.36 44.31 -0.95
N LEU A 34 0.21 45.64 -0.97
CA LEU A 34 1.32 46.58 -0.86
C LEU A 34 2.00 46.54 0.51
N LEU A 35 1.25 46.40 1.59
CA LEU A 35 1.81 46.20 2.94
C LEU A 35 2.69 44.95 2.99
N LYS A 36 2.20 43.82 2.48
CA LYS A 36 3.00 42.57 2.40
C LYS A 36 4.24 42.72 1.53
N LYS A 37 4.15 43.41 0.39
CA LYS A 37 5.30 43.68 -0.50
C LYS A 37 6.34 44.59 0.15
N SER A 38 5.94 45.38 1.15
CA SER A 38 6.80 46.26 1.94
C SER A 38 7.37 45.58 3.19
N GLU A 39 7.26 44.25 3.31
CA GLU A 39 7.65 43.47 4.50
C GLU A 39 6.89 43.84 5.79
N LYS A 40 5.82 44.65 5.68
CA LYS A 40 4.95 45.08 6.78
C LYS A 40 3.82 44.08 7.03
N SER A 41 4.18 42.80 7.23
CA SER A 41 3.20 41.71 7.36
C SER A 41 2.32 41.84 8.62
N GLU A 42 2.83 42.45 9.69
CA GLU A 42 2.03 42.69 10.91
C GLU A 42 0.95 43.74 10.67
N GLU A 43 1.32 44.86 10.04
CA GLU A 43 0.38 45.91 9.63
C GLU A 43 -0.69 45.34 8.68
N ALA A 44 -0.28 44.48 7.73
CA ALA A 44 -1.21 43.81 6.81
C ALA A 44 -2.26 42.94 7.55
N ILE A 45 -1.86 42.27 8.63
CA ILE A 45 -2.75 41.44 9.45
C ILE A 45 -3.72 42.33 10.24
N GLU A 46 -3.23 43.41 10.86
CA GLU A 46 -4.07 44.33 11.64
C GLU A 46 -5.07 45.08 10.76
N VAL A 47 -4.66 45.51 9.56
CA VAL A 47 -5.55 46.08 8.55
C VAL A 47 -6.62 45.07 8.13
N GLY A 48 -6.23 43.83 7.84
CA GLY A 48 -7.18 42.77 7.46
C GLY A 48 -8.20 42.45 8.55
N LYS A 49 -7.78 42.37 9.81
CA LYS A 49 -8.68 42.22 10.97
C LYS A 49 -9.66 43.40 11.09
N THR A 50 -9.16 44.62 10.88
CA THR A 50 -9.99 45.82 10.95
C THR A 50 -11.05 45.82 9.86
N PHE A 51 -10.70 45.50 8.61
CA PHE A 51 -11.68 45.34 7.54
C PHE A 51 -12.69 44.23 7.84
N MET A 52 -12.28 43.13 8.48
CA MET A 52 -13.19 42.04 8.81
C MET A 52 -14.22 42.46 9.87
N SER A 53 -13.79 43.25 10.84
CA SER A 53 -14.64 43.77 11.93
C SER A 53 -15.55 44.92 11.46
N GLN A 54 -14.99 45.90 10.76
CA GLN A 54 -15.69 47.16 10.44
C GLN A 54 -16.31 47.18 9.05
N CYS A 55 -15.83 46.35 8.13
CA CYS A 55 -16.24 46.34 6.72
C CYS A 55 -16.64 44.93 6.25
N PRO A 56 -17.59 44.24 6.91
CA PRO A 56 -17.88 42.82 6.67
C PRO A 56 -18.36 42.50 5.24
N ASN A 57 -18.79 43.52 4.50
CA ASN A 57 -19.20 43.43 3.10
C ASN A 57 -18.02 43.31 2.13
N LEU A 58 -16.82 43.76 2.52
CA LEU A 58 -15.62 43.62 1.71
C LEU A 58 -15.12 42.17 1.77
N LYS A 59 -14.84 41.58 0.61
CA LYS A 59 -14.38 40.18 0.45
C LYS A 59 -13.14 40.04 -0.42
N GLY A 60 -12.87 41.01 -1.30
CA GLY A 60 -11.78 40.94 -2.27
C GLY A 60 -10.39 40.86 -1.65
N TYR A 61 -10.23 41.35 -0.42
CA TYR A 61 -8.95 41.36 0.30
C TYR A 61 -8.63 40.06 1.05
N LEU A 62 -9.60 39.15 1.23
CA LEU A 62 -9.50 38.01 2.15
C LEU A 62 -8.33 37.08 1.80
N ASN A 63 -8.11 36.79 0.51
CA ASN A 63 -6.96 35.97 0.10
C ASN A 63 -5.61 36.67 0.39
N GLN A 64 -5.53 38.00 0.28
CA GLN A 64 -4.30 38.73 0.64
C GLN A 64 -4.06 38.70 2.14
N TYR A 65 -5.11 38.89 2.93
CA TYR A 65 -5.09 38.77 4.38
C TYR A 65 -4.68 37.36 4.82
N GLY A 66 -5.31 36.31 4.28
CA GLY A 66 -4.95 34.93 4.57
C GLY A 66 -3.50 34.61 4.19
N TYR A 67 -2.97 35.17 3.10
CA TYR A 67 -1.54 35.03 2.79
C TYR A 67 -0.63 35.80 3.76
N ALA A 68 -1.09 36.89 4.38
CA ALA A 68 -0.33 37.57 5.43
C ALA A 68 -0.19 36.66 6.66
N LEU A 69 -1.30 36.01 7.07
CA LEU A 69 -1.31 34.99 8.11
C LEU A 69 -0.42 33.80 7.73
N TYR A 70 -0.58 33.26 6.51
CA TYR A 70 0.19 32.13 6.01
C TYR A 70 1.69 32.41 6.07
N ASN A 71 2.16 33.53 5.52
CA ASN A 71 3.59 33.85 5.47
C ASN A 71 4.21 34.02 6.87
N LYS A 72 3.45 34.57 7.82
CA LYS A 72 3.97 34.86 9.16
C LYS A 72 3.94 33.64 10.08
N PHE A 73 2.86 32.85 10.05
CA PHE A 73 2.60 31.83 11.06
C PHE A 73 2.57 30.40 10.53
N ILE A 74 2.24 30.20 9.24
CA ILE A 74 2.08 28.86 8.67
C ILE A 74 3.33 28.42 7.91
N ASN A 75 3.86 29.27 7.02
CA ASN A 75 5.04 29.02 6.21
C ASN A 75 6.34 29.24 7.00
N VAL A 76 6.44 28.57 8.14
CA VAL A 76 7.59 28.57 9.05
C VAL A 76 8.17 27.16 9.13
N ASP A 77 9.38 27.02 9.69
CA ASP A 77 10.04 25.71 9.86
C ASP A 77 9.34 24.82 10.88
N ASP A 78 9.59 23.49 10.81
CA ASP A 78 8.92 22.50 11.65
C ASP A 78 9.24 22.74 13.15
N GLU A 79 10.42 23.25 13.50
CA GLU A 79 10.82 23.61 14.86
C GLU A 79 9.95 24.73 15.46
N LYS A 80 9.68 25.78 14.69
CA LYS A 80 8.83 26.91 15.13
C LYS A 80 7.38 26.47 15.34
N ILE A 81 6.90 25.50 14.56
CA ILE A 81 5.58 24.92 14.76
C ILE A 81 5.55 24.15 16.09
N LYS A 82 6.57 23.34 16.38
CA LYS A 82 6.65 22.59 17.66
C LYS A 82 6.66 23.49 18.88
N GLU A 83 7.34 24.63 18.81
CA GLU A 83 7.40 25.60 19.92
C GLU A 83 6.00 26.13 20.30
N ASN A 84 5.08 26.24 19.34
CA ASN A 84 3.71 26.69 19.60
C ASN A 84 2.70 26.12 18.59
N GLU A 85 2.39 24.83 18.72
CA GLU A 85 1.45 24.16 17.84
C GLU A 85 0.03 24.76 17.93
N THR A 86 -0.38 25.18 19.14
CA THR A 86 -1.68 25.79 19.37
C THR A 86 -1.88 27.01 18.49
N LEU A 87 -0.88 27.90 18.43
CA LEU A 87 -0.91 29.07 17.56
C LEU A 87 -0.92 28.69 16.08
N PHE A 88 -0.12 27.69 15.68
CA PHE A 88 -0.09 27.23 14.29
C PHE A 88 -1.46 26.75 13.81
N PHE A 89 -2.11 25.88 14.60
CA PHE A 89 -3.43 25.34 14.25
C PHE A 89 -4.55 26.38 14.42
N SER A 90 -4.48 27.29 15.39
CA SER A 90 -5.48 28.37 15.50
C SER A 90 -5.43 29.33 14.32
N VAL A 91 -4.23 29.67 13.83
CA VAL A 91 -4.10 30.53 12.64
C VAL A 91 -4.51 29.79 11.36
N LEU A 92 -4.32 28.47 11.30
CA LEU A 92 -4.86 27.66 10.21
C LEU A 92 -6.39 27.74 10.19
N GLU A 93 -7.05 27.64 11.35
CA GLU A 93 -8.50 27.84 11.48
C GLU A 93 -8.93 29.24 11.02
N ASP A 94 -8.22 30.29 11.45
CA ASP A 94 -8.49 31.68 10.99
C ASP A 94 -8.44 31.80 9.45
N ILE A 95 -7.50 31.10 8.80
CA ILE A 95 -7.41 31.08 7.33
C ILE A 95 -8.57 30.31 6.71
N LEU A 96 -8.97 29.18 7.28
CA LEU A 96 -10.07 28.34 6.78
C LEU A 96 -11.44 29.05 6.88
N ASP A 97 -11.63 29.85 7.93
CA ASP A 97 -12.86 30.61 8.14
C ASP A 97 -13.08 31.71 7.08
N VAL A 98 -11.99 32.24 6.52
CA VAL A 98 -12.04 33.40 5.62
C VAL A 98 -11.66 33.09 4.17
N CYS A 99 -10.88 32.04 3.92
CA CYS A 99 -10.39 31.68 2.58
C CYS A 99 -11.01 30.37 2.10
N LYS A 100 -11.42 30.34 0.83
CA LYS A 100 -11.95 29.12 0.18
C LYS A 100 -10.85 28.36 -0.55
N GLN A 101 -11.05 27.09 -0.84
CA GLN A 101 -10.18 26.36 -1.75
C GLN A 101 -10.44 26.82 -3.19
N GLU A 102 -9.55 27.65 -3.72
CA GLU A 102 -9.65 28.19 -5.08
C GLU A 102 -8.28 28.61 -5.61
N ARG A 103 -8.21 28.96 -6.89
CA ARG A 103 -6.95 29.41 -7.50
C ARG A 103 -6.44 30.67 -6.80
N TYR A 104 -5.16 30.67 -6.44
CA TYR A 104 -4.51 31.77 -5.71
C TYR A 104 -5.02 32.01 -4.28
N SER A 105 -5.66 31.02 -3.66
CA SER A 105 -6.00 31.06 -2.24
C SER A 105 -4.85 30.52 -1.37
N PRO A 106 -4.64 31.08 -0.17
CA PRO A 106 -3.70 30.53 0.83
C PRO A 106 -4.23 29.26 1.51
N MET A 107 -5.51 28.90 1.34
CA MET A 107 -6.13 27.78 2.04
C MET A 107 -5.44 26.44 1.75
N GLU A 108 -5.32 26.05 0.47
CA GLU A 108 -4.72 24.77 0.08
C GLU A 108 -3.22 24.69 0.48
N PRO A 109 -2.38 25.72 0.28
CA PRO A 109 -1.02 25.75 0.83
C PRO A 109 -0.95 25.59 2.35
N SER A 110 -1.88 26.22 3.09
CA SER A 110 -1.90 26.18 4.56
C SER A 110 -2.20 24.78 5.08
N VAL A 111 -3.23 24.13 4.54
CA VAL A 111 -3.57 22.73 4.86
C VAL A 111 -2.42 21.80 4.48
N ASN A 112 -1.82 21.99 3.29
CA ASN A 112 -0.67 21.17 2.87
C ASN A 112 0.55 21.32 3.78
N ARG A 113 0.78 22.50 4.36
CA ARG A 113 1.85 22.73 5.32
C ARG A 113 1.61 21.98 6.62
N ALA A 114 0.37 21.94 7.11
CA ALA A 114 -0.04 21.15 8.27
C ALA A 114 0.10 19.65 8.01
N ILE A 115 -0.36 19.15 6.85
CA ILE A 115 -0.16 17.76 6.42
C ILE A 115 1.33 17.40 6.44
N LYS A 116 2.19 18.25 5.85
CA LYS A 116 3.64 18.01 5.79
C LYS A 116 4.28 17.95 7.17
N TYR A 117 3.86 18.82 8.09
CA TYR A 117 4.31 18.82 9.48
C TYR A 117 3.93 17.50 10.18
N LEU A 118 2.66 17.10 10.11
CA LEU A 118 2.16 15.86 10.72
C LEU A 118 2.88 14.63 10.18
N GLN A 119 3.12 14.54 8.87
CA GLN A 119 3.84 13.41 8.27
C GLN A 119 5.28 13.25 8.79
N ARG A 120 5.92 14.35 9.18
CA ARG A 120 7.33 14.35 9.64
C ARG A 120 7.44 14.14 11.14
N GLU A 121 6.64 14.89 11.90
CA GLU A 121 6.81 15.02 13.35
C GLU A 121 5.82 14.19 14.15
N LYS A 122 4.68 13.85 13.55
CA LYS A 122 3.61 13.06 14.16
C LYS A 122 3.18 11.93 13.23
N SER A 123 4.16 11.18 12.74
CA SER A 123 3.96 10.16 11.69
C SER A 123 3.01 9.01 12.08
N SER A 124 2.67 8.88 13.36
CA SER A 124 1.68 7.95 13.90
C SER A 124 0.30 8.58 14.20
N ASP A 125 0.14 9.90 14.13
CA ASP A 125 -1.13 10.59 14.36
C ASP A 125 -1.98 10.62 13.08
N TYR A 126 -2.49 9.44 12.74
CA TYR A 126 -3.28 9.25 11.53
C TYR A 126 -4.62 9.98 11.59
N GLU A 127 -5.22 10.11 12.78
CA GLU A 127 -6.50 10.80 12.97
C GLU A 127 -6.38 12.29 12.61
N LYS A 128 -5.37 12.98 13.15
CA LYS A 128 -5.15 14.39 12.82
C LYS A 128 -4.77 14.58 11.35
N LEU A 129 -4.02 13.65 10.76
CA LEU A 129 -3.70 13.66 9.33
C LEU A 129 -4.96 13.51 8.46
N ILE A 130 -5.86 12.59 8.83
CA ILE A 130 -7.17 12.38 8.18
C ILE A 130 -8.01 13.65 8.27
N GLU A 131 -8.06 14.29 9.44
CA GLU A 131 -8.76 15.56 9.68
C GLU A 131 -8.26 16.64 8.71
N MET A 132 -6.94 16.85 8.63
CA MET A 132 -6.36 17.84 7.72
C MET A 132 -6.64 17.52 6.25
N LEU A 133 -6.58 16.25 5.86
CA LEU A 133 -6.94 15.85 4.50
C LEU A 133 -8.43 16.09 4.19
N ASN A 134 -9.34 15.94 5.17
CA ASN A 134 -10.77 16.19 4.97
C ASN A 134 -11.10 17.67 4.71
N LEU A 135 -10.19 18.60 5.04
CA LEU A 135 -10.35 20.01 4.72
C LEU A 135 -10.19 20.31 3.22
N LEU A 136 -9.58 19.40 2.45
CA LEU A 136 -9.38 19.57 1.01
C LEU A 136 -10.55 18.95 0.22
N ASP A 137 -11.14 19.72 -0.69
CA ASP A 137 -12.01 19.20 -1.74
C ASP A 137 -11.16 18.59 -2.87
N PRO A 138 -11.21 17.27 -3.08
CA PRO A 138 -10.41 16.60 -4.10
C PRO A 138 -10.79 16.98 -5.54
N ASN A 139 -11.99 17.51 -5.78
CA ASN A 139 -12.42 17.93 -7.12
C ASN A 139 -11.73 19.21 -7.59
N LEU A 140 -11.28 20.03 -6.64
CA LEU A 140 -10.60 21.29 -6.90
C LEU A 140 -9.06 21.15 -6.95
N LEU A 141 -8.54 19.96 -6.64
CA LEU A 141 -7.10 19.69 -6.73
C LEU A 141 -6.66 19.48 -8.18
N ASP A 142 -5.49 20.02 -8.51
CA ASP A 142 -4.86 19.80 -9.81
C ASP A 142 -4.53 18.32 -10.02
N ASP A 143 -4.95 17.77 -11.16
CA ASP A 143 -4.66 16.39 -11.58
C ASP A 143 -3.46 16.30 -12.52
N LYS A 144 -2.86 17.43 -12.91
CA LYS A 144 -1.66 17.44 -13.73
C LYS A 144 -0.42 17.15 -12.88
N PRO A 145 0.45 16.22 -13.33
CA PRO A 145 1.77 16.03 -12.75
C PRO A 145 2.59 17.33 -12.86
N PHE A 146 3.55 17.51 -11.96
CA PHE A 146 4.47 18.65 -12.03
C PHE A 146 5.90 18.19 -12.29
N THR A 147 6.65 18.98 -13.04
CA THR A 147 8.07 18.72 -13.33
C THR A 147 8.93 19.73 -12.58
N ASN A 148 9.95 19.26 -11.87
CA ASN A 148 10.90 20.16 -11.20
C ASN A 148 11.89 20.79 -12.21
N SER A 149 12.77 21.67 -11.74
CA SER A 149 13.80 22.33 -12.55
C SER A 149 14.81 21.36 -13.19
N GLU A 150 14.93 20.13 -12.68
CA GLU A 150 15.82 19.09 -13.18
C GLU A 150 15.15 18.18 -14.23
N GLY A 151 13.90 18.46 -14.60
CA GLY A 151 13.15 17.64 -15.55
C GLY A 151 12.53 16.37 -14.93
N LYS A 152 12.63 16.18 -13.62
CA LYS A 152 12.00 15.05 -12.92
C LYS A 152 10.52 15.34 -12.69
N GLU A 153 9.67 14.44 -13.16
CA GLU A 153 8.22 14.49 -12.98
C GLU A 153 7.81 13.89 -11.63
N PHE A 154 6.79 14.51 -11.02
CA PHE A 154 6.22 14.14 -9.73
C PHE A 154 4.69 14.08 -9.82
N GLU A 155 4.11 13.37 -8.86
CA GLU A 155 2.66 13.20 -8.70
C GLU A 155 1.89 14.53 -8.72
N SER A 156 0.66 14.48 -9.24
CA SER A 156 -0.26 15.60 -9.15
C SER A 156 -0.74 15.82 -7.71
N LYS A 157 -1.33 16.99 -7.43
CA LYS A 157 -1.92 17.27 -6.12
C LYS A 157 -3.05 16.30 -5.78
N LYS A 158 -3.87 15.96 -6.79
CA LYS A 158 -4.97 15.00 -6.65
C LYS A 158 -4.47 13.58 -6.40
N GLU A 159 -3.42 13.14 -7.11
CA GLU A 159 -2.78 11.85 -6.84
C GLU A 159 -2.22 11.79 -5.41
N ARG A 160 -1.47 12.82 -5.00
CA ARG A 160 -0.90 12.92 -3.65
C ARG A 160 -1.99 12.81 -2.59
N TYR A 161 -3.11 13.51 -2.77
CA TYR A 161 -4.25 13.45 -1.86
C TYR A 161 -4.73 12.02 -1.64
N TYR A 162 -5.05 11.28 -2.72
CA TYR A 162 -5.56 9.92 -2.60
C TYR A 162 -4.53 8.96 -1.99
N ARG A 163 -3.26 9.10 -2.39
CA ARG A 163 -2.17 8.30 -1.81
C ARG A 163 -2.07 8.47 -0.30
N LEU A 164 -2.12 9.72 0.18
CA LEU A 164 -2.03 10.02 1.60
C LEU A 164 -3.29 9.62 2.36
N LYS A 165 -4.47 9.91 1.80
CA LYS A 165 -5.76 9.65 2.45
C LYS A 165 -6.03 8.16 2.63
N VAL A 166 -5.85 7.35 1.58
CA VAL A 166 -6.04 5.89 1.66
C VAL A 166 -5.08 5.28 2.67
N LYS A 167 -3.80 5.68 2.62
CA LYS A 167 -2.80 5.19 3.58
C LYS A 167 -3.17 5.55 5.03
N ALA A 168 -3.52 6.81 5.29
CA ALA A 168 -3.86 7.26 6.64
C ALA A 168 -5.12 6.54 7.17
N LEU A 169 -6.15 6.36 6.34
CA LEU A 169 -7.37 5.62 6.72
C LEU A 169 -7.07 4.14 7.03
N TYR A 170 -6.23 3.50 6.22
CA TYR A 170 -5.77 2.13 6.46
C TYR A 170 -5.00 2.01 7.79
N ASP A 171 -4.00 2.88 7.99
CA ASP A 171 -3.16 2.86 9.19
C ASP A 171 -3.98 3.22 10.46
N ALA A 172 -5.05 4.02 10.32
CA ALA A 172 -6.03 4.31 11.37
C ALA A 172 -7.13 3.24 11.55
N LYS A 173 -7.09 2.13 10.80
CA LYS A 173 -8.11 1.05 10.81
C LYS A 173 -9.54 1.50 10.45
N LYS A 174 -9.68 2.60 9.70
CA LYS A 174 -10.97 3.06 9.15
C LYS A 174 -11.28 2.35 7.84
N HIS A 175 -11.49 1.03 7.92
CA HIS A 175 -11.51 0.14 6.76
C HIS A 175 -12.60 0.49 5.73
N GLN A 176 -13.81 0.85 6.17
CA GLN A 176 -14.90 1.22 5.27
C GLN A 176 -14.59 2.50 4.47
N GLU A 177 -14.12 3.55 5.16
CA GLU A 177 -13.71 4.81 4.51
C GLU A 177 -12.49 4.60 3.60
N CYS A 178 -11.54 3.74 4.00
CA CYS A 178 -10.38 3.37 3.20
C CYS A 178 -10.81 2.76 1.86
N VAL A 179 -11.71 1.77 1.89
CA VAL A 179 -12.23 1.12 0.67
C VAL A 179 -12.97 2.13 -0.21
N GLN A 180 -13.85 2.96 0.36
CA GLN A 180 -14.59 3.97 -0.40
C GLN A 180 -13.64 4.99 -1.07
N THR A 181 -12.66 5.49 -0.34
CA THR A 181 -11.68 6.46 -0.85
C THR A 181 -10.80 5.84 -1.94
N ALA A 182 -10.40 4.58 -1.76
CA ALA A 182 -9.64 3.85 -2.77
C ALA A 182 -10.45 3.58 -4.04
N ASN A 183 -11.74 3.24 -3.92
CA ASN A 183 -12.63 3.07 -5.08
C ASN A 183 -12.79 4.37 -5.86
N ASN A 184 -12.94 5.50 -5.16
CA ASN A 184 -12.96 6.82 -5.79
C ASN A 184 -11.66 7.07 -6.56
N ALA A 185 -10.50 6.80 -5.95
CA ALA A 185 -9.20 6.91 -6.61
C ALA A 185 -9.11 6.05 -7.88
N LEU A 186 -9.51 4.77 -7.80
CA LEU A 186 -9.44 3.81 -8.90
C LEU A 186 -10.31 4.20 -10.11
N SER A 187 -11.37 4.97 -9.89
CA SER A 187 -12.25 5.47 -10.96
C SER A 187 -11.66 6.64 -11.75
N LEU A 188 -10.58 7.26 -11.27
CA LEU A 188 -10.03 8.47 -11.87
C LEU A 188 -9.00 8.16 -12.96
N PRO A 189 -9.06 8.85 -14.11
CA PRO A 189 -8.08 8.71 -15.18
C PRO A 189 -6.80 9.51 -14.89
N LEU A 190 -6.15 9.25 -13.75
CA LEU A 190 -4.89 9.90 -13.38
C LEU A 190 -3.68 9.19 -13.97
N LYS A 191 -2.64 9.96 -14.26
CA LYS A 191 -1.29 9.41 -14.46
C LYS A 191 -0.70 9.12 -13.08
N TRP A 192 -0.68 7.84 -12.70
CA TRP A 192 -0.16 7.38 -11.41
C TRP A 192 1.36 7.20 -11.46
N HIS A 193 2.06 7.72 -10.47
CA HIS A 193 3.51 7.65 -10.31
C HIS A 193 3.89 6.63 -9.23
N PHE A 194 5.16 6.21 -9.21
CA PHE A 194 5.79 5.49 -8.08
C PHE A 194 5.00 4.28 -7.53
N ASN A 195 4.29 3.56 -8.38
CA ASN A 195 3.38 2.46 -8.00
C ASN A 195 2.26 2.86 -7.00
N THR A 196 1.88 4.14 -6.95
CA THR A 196 0.84 4.68 -6.05
C THR A 196 -0.45 3.88 -6.16
N LEU A 197 -0.92 3.59 -7.38
CA LEU A 197 -2.17 2.87 -7.59
C LEU A 197 -2.10 1.42 -7.08
N GLN A 198 -0.95 0.76 -7.20
CA GLN A 198 -0.72 -0.58 -6.67
C GLN A 198 -0.79 -0.55 -5.14
N TRP A 199 -0.17 0.44 -4.50
CA TRP A 199 -0.26 0.62 -3.04
C TRP A 199 -1.69 0.88 -2.59
N ILE A 200 -2.42 1.79 -3.26
CA ILE A 200 -3.85 2.07 -2.98
C ILE A 200 -4.67 0.78 -3.06
N ASN A 201 -4.48 -0.01 -4.11
CA ASN A 201 -5.15 -1.31 -4.25
C ASN A 201 -4.77 -2.29 -3.13
N TYR A 202 -3.50 -2.32 -2.71
CA TYR A 202 -3.06 -3.17 -1.61
C TYR A 202 -3.73 -2.80 -0.29
N GLN A 203 -3.73 -1.50 0.07
CA GLN A 203 -4.39 -1.02 1.30
C GLN A 203 -5.90 -1.24 1.26
N ARG A 204 -6.52 -1.06 0.09
CA ARG A 204 -7.92 -1.41 -0.15
C ARG A 204 -8.15 -2.90 0.09
N ALA A 205 -7.36 -3.79 -0.51
CA ALA A 205 -7.50 -5.23 -0.34
C ALA A 205 -7.32 -5.69 1.11
N CYS A 206 -6.33 -5.15 1.82
CA CYS A 206 -6.19 -5.40 3.26
C CYS A 206 -7.42 -4.93 4.04
N SER A 207 -7.98 -3.76 3.72
CA SER A 207 -9.20 -3.27 4.36
C SER A 207 -10.43 -4.12 4.02
N LEU A 208 -10.52 -4.67 2.81
CA LEU A 208 -11.57 -5.62 2.42
C LEU A 208 -11.51 -6.91 3.25
N VAL A 209 -10.31 -7.40 3.60
CA VAL A 209 -10.15 -8.56 4.49
C VAL A 209 -10.72 -8.28 5.88
N GLU A 210 -10.42 -7.12 6.46
CA GLU A 210 -10.95 -6.71 7.77
C GLU A 210 -12.47 -6.48 7.76
N LEU A 211 -13.05 -6.25 6.58
CA LEU A 211 -14.50 -6.16 6.36
C LEU A 211 -15.13 -7.49 5.92
N GLU A 212 -14.38 -8.60 5.99
CA GLU A 212 -14.83 -9.94 5.59
C GLU A 212 -15.25 -10.06 4.11
N GLN A 213 -14.84 -9.09 3.27
CA GLN A 213 -15.07 -9.08 1.81
C GLN A 213 -13.96 -9.85 1.07
N PHE A 214 -13.79 -11.12 1.44
CA PHE A 214 -12.59 -11.88 1.10
C PHE A 214 -12.45 -12.18 -0.40
N GLU A 215 -13.54 -12.46 -1.11
CA GLU A 215 -13.51 -12.76 -2.55
C GLU A 215 -13.01 -11.57 -3.38
N GLU A 216 -13.44 -10.37 -3.02
CA GLU A 216 -12.97 -9.14 -3.67
C GLU A 216 -11.51 -8.86 -3.31
N ALA A 217 -11.15 -9.02 -2.03
CA ALA A 217 -9.77 -8.88 -1.58
C ALA A 217 -8.81 -9.83 -2.33
N LYS A 218 -9.21 -11.11 -2.47
CA LYS A 218 -8.46 -12.15 -3.19
C LYS A 218 -8.17 -11.73 -4.63
N LYS A 219 -9.20 -11.32 -5.38
CA LYS A 219 -9.03 -10.83 -6.76
C LYS A 219 -8.05 -9.68 -6.86
N VAL A 220 -8.10 -8.73 -5.92
CA VAL A 220 -7.17 -7.60 -5.90
C VAL A 220 -5.75 -8.08 -5.60
N PHE A 221 -5.54 -8.94 -4.59
CA PHE A 221 -4.21 -9.48 -4.28
C PHE A 221 -3.61 -10.27 -5.44
N LEU A 222 -4.40 -11.09 -6.12
CA LEU A 222 -3.97 -11.81 -7.33
C LEU A 222 -3.51 -10.84 -8.42
N SER A 223 -4.26 -9.76 -8.64
CA SER A 223 -3.88 -8.73 -9.63
C SER A 223 -2.61 -7.95 -9.27
N LEU A 224 -2.22 -7.96 -7.99
CA LEU A 224 -1.03 -7.28 -7.46
C LEU A 224 0.19 -8.19 -7.34
N HIS A 225 0.02 -9.51 -7.54
CA HIS A 225 1.09 -10.48 -7.39
C HIS A 225 2.32 -10.09 -8.24
N ASN A 226 3.49 -10.03 -7.61
CA ASN A 226 4.78 -9.57 -8.17
C ASN A 226 4.84 -8.10 -8.64
N ARG A 227 3.80 -7.28 -8.39
CA ARG A 227 3.79 -5.84 -8.75
C ARG A 227 4.28 -4.92 -7.62
N ILE A 228 4.29 -5.41 -6.38
CA ILE A 228 4.80 -4.68 -5.21
C ILE A 228 5.95 -5.47 -4.60
N ARG A 229 7.12 -4.85 -4.50
CA ARG A 229 8.30 -5.45 -3.87
C ARG A 229 8.06 -5.60 -2.37
N ASN A 230 8.68 -6.61 -1.75
CA ASN A 230 8.67 -6.88 -0.31
C ASN A 230 7.30 -7.28 0.28
N ILE A 231 6.29 -7.53 -0.56
CA ILE A 231 5.02 -8.12 -0.11
C ILE A 231 5.00 -9.59 -0.47
N ASN A 232 4.86 -10.44 0.54
CA ASN A 232 4.66 -11.87 0.35
C ASN A 232 3.16 -12.15 0.10
N PHE A 233 2.77 -12.16 -1.17
CA PHE A 233 1.38 -12.39 -1.57
C PHE A 233 0.89 -13.81 -1.29
N TYR A 234 1.78 -14.82 -1.23
CA TYR A 234 1.38 -16.18 -0.85
C TYR A 234 0.89 -16.22 0.60
N LYS A 235 1.62 -15.58 1.52
CA LYS A 235 1.18 -15.45 2.91
C LYS A 235 -0.15 -14.70 3.04
N VAL A 236 -0.36 -13.66 2.24
CA VAL A 236 -1.63 -12.91 2.22
C VAL A 236 -2.77 -13.82 1.75
N LEU A 237 -2.60 -14.48 0.61
CA LEU A 237 -3.61 -15.37 0.04
C LEU A 237 -3.89 -16.60 0.93
N TYR A 238 -2.86 -17.14 1.60
CA TYR A 238 -3.03 -18.18 2.64
C TYR A 238 -3.98 -17.70 3.73
N LYS A 239 -3.71 -16.53 4.33
CA LYS A 239 -4.53 -16.00 5.43
C LYS A 239 -5.95 -15.71 4.97
N THR A 240 -6.10 -15.10 3.80
CA THR A 240 -7.42 -14.80 3.22
C THR A 240 -8.24 -16.07 3.03
N ASN A 241 -7.69 -17.11 2.38
CA ASN A 241 -8.41 -18.37 2.16
C ASN A 241 -8.67 -19.15 3.47
N ALA A 242 -7.73 -19.12 4.41
CA ALA A 242 -7.90 -19.77 5.72
C ALA A 242 -9.08 -19.15 6.49
N ASN A 243 -9.24 -17.83 6.44
CA ASN A 243 -10.35 -17.11 7.10
C ASN A 243 -11.72 -17.44 6.47
N ILE A 244 -11.77 -17.70 5.15
CA ILE A 244 -13.01 -18.13 4.45
C ILE A 244 -13.36 -19.59 4.77
N GLY A 245 -12.41 -20.36 5.32
CA GLY A 245 -12.55 -21.80 5.52
C GLY A 245 -12.11 -22.66 4.33
N ASN A 246 -11.52 -22.05 3.29
CA ASN A 246 -10.97 -22.75 2.12
C ASN A 246 -9.58 -23.33 2.44
N ILE A 247 -9.52 -24.28 3.37
CA ILE A 247 -8.27 -24.77 3.96
C ILE A 247 -7.33 -25.41 2.92
N LYS A 248 -7.86 -26.21 1.98
CA LYS A 248 -7.02 -26.83 0.93
C LYS A 248 -6.36 -25.79 0.03
N GLU A 249 -7.11 -24.76 -0.35
CA GLU A 249 -6.58 -23.67 -1.18
C GLU A 249 -5.59 -22.80 -0.41
N ALA A 250 -5.88 -22.52 0.87
CA ALA A 250 -4.91 -21.86 1.75
C ALA A 250 -3.59 -22.66 1.79
N ASN A 251 -3.68 -23.97 2.04
CA ASN A 251 -2.51 -24.86 2.07
C ASN A 251 -1.75 -24.88 0.75
N ALA A 252 -2.40 -24.71 -0.40
CA ALA A 252 -1.73 -24.62 -1.69
C ALA A 252 -0.81 -23.40 -1.77
N TYR A 253 -1.27 -22.23 -1.30
CA TYR A 253 -0.42 -21.05 -1.20
C TYR A 253 0.72 -21.21 -0.19
N LEU A 254 0.46 -21.83 0.96
CA LEU A 254 1.47 -22.11 1.98
C LEU A 254 2.57 -23.06 1.48
N LEU A 255 2.19 -24.18 0.89
CA LEU A 255 3.15 -25.19 0.44
C LEU A 255 3.98 -24.68 -0.73
N TYR A 256 3.39 -23.86 -1.59
CA TYR A 256 4.14 -23.22 -2.66
C TYR A 256 5.08 -22.13 -2.17
N GLU A 257 4.68 -21.36 -1.15
CA GLU A 257 5.57 -20.43 -0.45
C GLU A 257 6.74 -21.19 0.20
N PHE A 258 6.46 -22.31 0.88
CA PHE A 258 7.45 -23.18 1.49
C PHE A 258 8.45 -23.72 0.45
N PHE A 259 7.95 -24.24 -0.66
CA PHE A 259 8.74 -24.75 -1.77
C PHE A 259 9.67 -23.67 -2.37
N GLU A 260 9.15 -22.49 -2.72
CA GLU A 260 9.96 -21.44 -3.38
C GLU A 260 11.01 -20.80 -2.46
N ASN A 261 10.85 -20.88 -1.13
CA ASN A 261 11.78 -20.26 -0.18
C ASN A 261 12.88 -21.20 0.33
N GLY A 262 12.66 -22.52 0.31
CA GLY A 262 13.65 -23.51 0.73
C GLY A 262 14.02 -23.42 2.22
N TYR A 263 15.15 -24.04 2.58
CA TYR A 263 15.69 -24.04 3.94
C TYR A 263 16.35 -22.70 4.31
N ASN A 264 15.78 -22.01 5.29
CA ASN A 264 16.37 -20.85 5.96
C ASN A 264 15.68 -20.59 7.32
N PHE A 265 16.45 -20.22 8.35
CA PHE A 265 15.90 -19.85 9.65
C PHE A 265 14.97 -18.61 9.59
N ASN A 266 15.25 -17.65 8.70
CA ASN A 266 14.39 -16.46 8.50
C ASN A 266 12.96 -16.81 8.05
N HIS A 267 12.74 -18.06 7.62
CA HIS A 267 11.45 -18.60 7.20
C HIS A 267 10.74 -19.39 8.31
N LEU A 268 11.16 -19.30 9.57
CA LEU A 268 10.50 -19.96 10.71
C LEU A 268 8.97 -19.81 10.72
N GLY A 269 8.48 -18.61 10.37
CA GLY A 269 7.03 -18.37 10.29
C GLY A 269 6.31 -19.20 9.22
N ILE A 270 6.98 -19.66 8.16
CA ILE A 270 6.43 -20.60 7.16
C ILE A 270 6.31 -21.99 7.78
N TYR A 271 7.36 -22.47 8.45
CA TYR A 271 7.38 -23.80 9.05
C TYR A 271 6.35 -23.96 10.18
N LEU A 272 6.14 -22.91 10.99
CA LEU A 272 5.08 -22.92 12.00
C LEU A 272 3.69 -23.06 11.38
N ARG A 273 3.43 -22.40 10.24
CA ARG A 273 2.17 -22.57 9.50
C ARG A 273 2.08 -23.96 8.86
N LEU A 274 3.20 -24.50 8.38
CA LEU A 274 3.27 -25.88 7.88
C LEU A 274 2.89 -26.87 8.99
N LYS A 275 3.44 -26.73 10.20
CA LYS A 275 3.06 -27.54 11.36
C LYS A 275 1.55 -27.50 11.62
N GLU A 276 0.94 -26.32 11.67
CA GLU A 276 -0.52 -26.18 11.83
C GLU A 276 -1.31 -26.91 10.74
N ALA A 277 -0.86 -26.82 9.48
CA ALA A 277 -1.47 -27.54 8.37
C ALA A 277 -1.26 -29.07 8.49
N THR A 278 -0.08 -29.50 8.90
CA THR A 278 0.30 -30.91 9.10
C THR A 278 -0.52 -31.57 10.21
N ILE A 279 -0.79 -30.87 11.30
CA ILE A 279 -1.67 -31.38 12.38
C ILE A 279 -3.04 -31.79 11.83
N ARG A 280 -3.59 -31.03 10.87
CA ARG A 280 -4.90 -31.34 10.26
C ARG A 280 -4.89 -32.59 9.38
N THR A 281 -3.72 -33.08 8.98
CA THR A 281 -3.60 -34.33 8.21
C THR A 281 -3.85 -35.57 9.07
N ASN A 282 -3.76 -35.43 10.41
CA ASN A 282 -3.80 -36.53 11.38
C ASN A 282 -2.77 -37.64 11.13
N ASP A 283 -1.67 -37.32 10.43
CA ASP A 283 -0.56 -38.24 10.19
C ASP A 283 0.52 -38.04 11.25
N SER A 284 0.69 -39.02 12.13
CA SER A 284 1.64 -38.94 13.25
C SER A 284 3.08 -38.75 12.79
N ASP A 285 3.46 -39.39 11.68
CA ASP A 285 4.84 -39.38 11.20
C ASP A 285 5.18 -38.05 10.54
N LEU A 286 4.21 -37.42 9.88
CA LEU A 286 4.35 -36.07 9.33
C LEU A 286 4.40 -35.02 10.44
N ILE A 287 3.50 -35.12 11.43
CA ILE A 287 3.47 -34.18 12.56
C ILE A 287 4.81 -34.22 13.31
N GLU A 288 5.29 -35.43 13.60
CA GLU A 288 6.55 -35.65 14.29
C GLU A 288 7.76 -35.07 13.55
N ILE A 289 7.92 -35.35 12.25
CA ILE A 289 9.10 -34.87 11.52
C ILE A 289 9.11 -33.34 11.40
N VAL A 290 7.95 -32.71 11.20
CA VAL A 290 7.84 -31.25 11.13
C VAL A 290 8.17 -30.61 12.48
N ASP A 291 7.68 -31.17 13.58
CA ASP A 291 7.95 -30.65 14.93
C ASP A 291 9.42 -30.84 15.33
N ALA A 292 10.02 -32.00 15.01
CA ALA A 292 11.43 -32.28 15.23
C ALA A 292 12.33 -31.30 14.46
N PHE A 293 12.03 -31.07 13.18
CA PHE A 293 12.73 -30.08 12.35
C PHE A 293 12.70 -28.68 12.98
N ILE A 294 11.51 -28.16 13.34
CA ILE A 294 11.37 -26.82 13.92
C ILE A 294 12.12 -26.72 15.25
N THR A 295 12.09 -27.78 16.06
CA THR A 295 12.81 -27.86 17.33
C THR A 295 14.31 -27.70 17.12
N LYS A 296 14.89 -28.49 16.21
CA LYS A 296 16.32 -28.44 15.92
C LYS A 296 16.72 -27.10 15.31
N LEU A 297 15.93 -26.59 14.37
CA LEU A 297 16.15 -25.29 13.73
C LEU A 297 16.19 -24.15 14.77
N CYS A 298 15.28 -24.16 15.74
CA CYS A 298 15.25 -23.14 16.79
C CYS A 298 16.43 -23.28 17.77
N GLN A 299 16.78 -24.51 18.16
CA GLN A 299 17.94 -24.79 19.02
C GLN A 299 19.25 -24.27 18.40
N GLU A 300 19.50 -24.59 17.13
CA GLU A 300 20.70 -24.17 16.41
C GLU A 300 20.80 -22.64 16.23
N ASN A 301 19.67 -21.93 16.26
CA ASN A 301 19.58 -20.48 16.10
C ASN A 301 19.30 -19.73 17.41
N ASN A 302 19.46 -20.39 18.57
CA ASN A 302 19.23 -19.82 19.90
C ASN A 302 17.84 -19.17 20.07
N GLN A 303 16.80 -19.80 19.54
CA GLN A 303 15.41 -19.39 19.73
C GLN A 303 14.66 -20.35 20.66
N GLU A 304 13.74 -19.81 21.43
CA GLU A 304 12.82 -20.60 22.23
C GLU A 304 11.72 -21.21 21.35
N TYR A 305 11.53 -22.51 21.47
CA TYR A 305 10.44 -23.24 20.86
C TYR A 305 10.03 -24.40 21.79
N THR A 306 8.73 -24.60 21.97
CA THR A 306 8.19 -25.71 22.76
C THR A 306 7.69 -26.80 21.82
N PRO A 307 8.36 -27.96 21.76
CA PRO A 307 7.90 -29.09 20.95
C PRO A 307 6.58 -29.64 21.50
N GLU A 308 5.79 -30.28 20.64
CA GLU A 308 4.55 -30.97 21.02
C GLU A 308 4.82 -32.23 21.85
N LYS A 309 5.94 -32.89 21.58
CA LYS A 309 6.38 -34.09 22.29
C LYS A 309 7.88 -34.08 22.48
N ASP A 310 8.33 -34.78 23.51
CA ASP A 310 9.73 -35.16 23.63
C ASP A 310 9.98 -36.37 22.73
N TYR A 311 10.79 -36.19 21.69
CA TYR A 311 11.16 -37.24 20.74
C TYR A 311 12.38 -38.05 21.20
N GLY A 312 12.91 -37.78 22.40
CA GLY A 312 14.07 -38.45 22.97
C GLY A 312 15.29 -38.39 22.05
N ASP A 313 16.02 -39.50 21.96
CA ASP A 313 17.26 -39.58 21.19
C ASP A 313 17.04 -39.80 19.68
N LYS A 314 15.79 -39.91 19.19
CA LYS A 314 15.48 -40.31 17.80
C LYS A 314 16.12 -39.41 16.74
N TYR A 315 16.22 -38.12 17.04
CA TYR A 315 16.79 -37.10 16.14
C TYR A 315 18.03 -36.42 16.75
N LEU A 316 18.67 -37.04 17.75
CA LEU A 316 19.80 -36.44 18.46
C LEU A 316 20.96 -36.13 17.51
N ASP A 317 21.28 -37.08 16.65
CA ASP A 317 22.40 -37.02 15.72
C ASP A 317 22.10 -36.22 14.44
N HIS A 318 20.85 -35.80 14.21
CA HIS A 318 20.47 -35.04 13.02
C HIS A 318 20.61 -33.54 13.26
N ASP A 319 21.11 -32.80 12.28
CA ASP A 319 20.99 -31.34 12.25
C ASP A 319 19.67 -30.88 11.59
N SER A 320 19.35 -29.60 11.68
CA SER A 320 18.07 -29.10 11.13
C SER A 320 18.03 -29.09 9.59
N SER A 321 19.18 -29.14 8.90
CA SER A 321 19.24 -29.27 7.45
C SER A 321 18.88 -30.69 7.03
N GLU A 322 19.43 -31.70 7.68
CA GLU A 322 19.10 -33.12 7.43
C GLU A 322 17.62 -33.39 7.71
N LEU A 323 17.09 -32.85 8.81
CA LEU A 323 15.66 -32.96 9.12
C LEU A 323 14.79 -32.20 8.12
N TYR A 324 15.27 -31.09 7.55
CA TYR A 324 14.55 -30.37 6.51
C TYR A 324 14.38 -31.22 5.27
N ASP A 325 15.44 -31.90 4.80
CA ASP A 325 15.38 -32.75 3.61
C ASP A 325 14.39 -33.91 3.80
N ILE A 326 14.47 -34.59 4.95
CA ILE A 326 13.54 -35.68 5.31
C ILE A 326 12.10 -35.17 5.40
N MET A 327 11.89 -34.01 6.02
CA MET A 327 10.58 -33.38 6.14
C MET A 327 10.04 -32.99 4.75
N TYR A 328 10.87 -32.35 3.92
CA TYR A 328 10.50 -31.88 2.59
C TYR A 328 10.01 -33.06 1.75
N ASP A 329 10.80 -34.14 1.65
CA ASP A 329 10.41 -35.33 0.90
C ASP A 329 9.13 -35.96 1.41
N LYS A 330 8.97 -36.07 2.73
CA LYS A 330 7.74 -36.61 3.32
C LYS A 330 6.52 -35.74 3.01
N VAL A 331 6.66 -34.42 3.08
CA VAL A 331 5.57 -33.47 2.76
C VAL A 331 5.22 -33.55 1.27
N MET A 332 6.20 -33.55 0.38
CA MET A 332 5.99 -33.61 -1.07
C MET A 332 5.36 -34.94 -1.53
N ASN A 333 5.76 -36.06 -0.91
CA ASN A 333 5.15 -37.37 -1.18
C ASN A 333 3.73 -37.53 -0.60
N ASN A 334 3.26 -36.58 0.23
CA ASN A 334 1.96 -36.62 0.86
C ASN A 334 1.11 -35.37 0.56
N LEU A 335 1.38 -34.67 -0.54
CA LEU A 335 0.68 -33.43 -0.92
C LEU A 335 -0.85 -33.58 -0.92
N GLY A 336 -1.38 -34.73 -1.35
CA GLY A 336 -2.82 -35.01 -1.34
C GLY A 336 -3.50 -34.92 0.04
N LYS A 337 -2.74 -34.98 1.15
CA LYS A 337 -3.26 -34.75 2.50
C LYS A 337 -3.47 -33.28 2.83
N TYR A 338 -2.79 -32.38 2.13
CA TYR A 338 -2.80 -30.94 2.38
C TYR A 338 -3.66 -30.16 1.38
N VAL A 339 -3.59 -30.55 0.11
CA VAL A 339 -4.11 -29.79 -1.03
C VAL A 339 -4.92 -30.67 -1.97
N GLU A 340 -5.68 -30.03 -2.88
CA GLU A 340 -6.26 -30.74 -4.01
C GLU A 340 -5.19 -31.08 -5.04
N ARG A 341 -5.28 -32.28 -5.61
CA ARG A 341 -4.37 -32.82 -6.62
C ARG A 341 -5.16 -33.22 -7.84
N ILE A 342 -4.62 -32.90 -9.01
CA ILE A 342 -5.21 -33.16 -10.32
C ILE A 342 -4.18 -33.84 -11.20
N GLU A 343 -4.60 -34.89 -11.89
CA GLU A 343 -3.81 -35.55 -12.92
C GLU A 343 -3.99 -34.86 -14.28
N GLY A 344 -2.92 -34.81 -15.05
CA GLY A 344 -2.92 -34.26 -16.40
C GLY A 344 -1.79 -34.82 -17.26
N THR A 345 -1.72 -34.33 -18.49
CA THR A 345 -0.66 -34.67 -19.45
C THR A 345 -0.01 -33.40 -19.96
N VAL A 346 1.33 -33.37 -20.01
CA VAL A 346 2.07 -32.26 -20.63
C VAL A 346 1.82 -32.27 -22.13
N VAL A 347 1.03 -31.32 -22.62
CA VAL A 347 0.67 -31.23 -24.06
C VAL A 347 1.62 -30.36 -24.86
N HIS A 348 2.26 -29.41 -24.19
CA HIS A 348 3.26 -28.50 -24.77
C HIS A 348 4.31 -28.12 -23.73
N TYR A 349 5.57 -28.07 -24.14
CA TYR A 349 6.67 -27.54 -23.33
C TYR A 349 7.66 -26.77 -24.23
N ASN A 350 8.11 -25.62 -23.75
CA ASN A 350 9.08 -24.77 -24.42
C ASN A 350 10.39 -24.72 -23.61
N ASN A 351 11.37 -25.52 -24.05
CA ASN A 351 12.67 -25.66 -23.39
C ASN A 351 13.40 -24.31 -23.23
N GLN A 352 13.29 -23.40 -24.21
CA GLN A 352 14.00 -22.11 -24.17
C GLN A 352 13.44 -21.17 -23.10
N LYS A 353 12.13 -21.25 -22.86
CA LYS A 353 11.44 -20.39 -21.88
C LYS A 353 11.19 -21.08 -20.55
N ALA A 354 11.44 -22.39 -20.46
CA ALA A 354 11.17 -23.23 -19.31
C ALA A 354 9.70 -23.13 -18.83
N LEU A 355 8.76 -23.25 -19.78
CA LEU A 355 7.32 -23.15 -19.52
C LEU A 355 6.49 -23.96 -20.49
N GLY A 356 5.35 -24.44 -20.01
CA GLY A 356 4.52 -25.39 -20.73
C GLY A 356 3.04 -25.32 -20.39
N THR A 357 2.31 -26.33 -20.85
CA THR A 357 0.88 -26.47 -20.65
C THR A 357 0.54 -27.93 -20.36
N ILE A 358 -0.23 -28.14 -19.29
CA ILE A 358 -0.82 -29.43 -18.93
C ILE A 358 -2.29 -29.40 -19.35
N SER A 359 -2.81 -30.48 -19.90
CA SER A 359 -4.24 -30.63 -20.20
C SER A 359 -4.79 -31.89 -19.55
N LYS A 360 -6.07 -31.81 -19.18
CA LYS A 360 -6.88 -32.92 -18.69
C LYS A 360 -7.93 -33.23 -19.75
N TYR A 361 -7.86 -34.40 -20.37
CA TYR A 361 -8.90 -34.95 -21.27
C TYR A 361 -9.56 -33.93 -22.23
N ASP A 362 -8.76 -33.25 -23.05
CA ASP A 362 -9.18 -32.25 -24.06
C ASP A 362 -9.78 -30.94 -23.52
N GLU A 363 -9.67 -30.66 -22.21
CA GLU A 363 -9.98 -29.35 -21.63
C GLU A 363 -8.90 -28.30 -21.94
N ASP A 364 -9.28 -27.03 -21.82
CA ASP A 364 -8.37 -25.89 -21.91
C ASP A 364 -7.18 -26.10 -20.97
N GLY A 365 -5.97 -26.04 -21.53
CA GLY A 365 -4.75 -26.35 -20.79
C GLY A 365 -4.39 -25.33 -19.72
N ILE A 366 -3.78 -25.80 -18.63
CA ILE A 366 -3.26 -24.99 -17.53
C ILE A 366 -1.77 -24.71 -17.71
N PHE A 367 -1.37 -23.46 -17.49
CA PHE A 367 0.02 -23.01 -17.61
C PHE A 367 0.88 -23.49 -16.44
N PHE A 368 2.14 -23.82 -16.70
CA PHE A 368 3.18 -24.05 -15.69
C PHE A 368 4.56 -23.56 -16.14
N ARG A 369 5.47 -23.39 -15.18
CA ARG A 369 6.91 -23.18 -15.37
C ARG A 369 7.69 -24.43 -14.95
N GLN A 370 8.87 -24.66 -15.53
CA GLN A 370 9.78 -25.72 -15.06
C GLN A 370 10.01 -25.63 -13.55
N ALA A 371 10.20 -24.42 -13.03
CA ALA A 371 10.39 -24.15 -11.61
C ALA A 371 9.18 -24.52 -10.72
N ASP A 372 8.05 -24.92 -11.29
CA ASP A 372 6.87 -25.33 -10.54
C ASP A 372 6.86 -26.84 -10.21
N TYR A 373 7.84 -27.60 -10.72
CA TYR A 373 8.11 -29.00 -10.35
C TYR A 373 8.85 -29.07 -9.02
N VAL A 374 8.42 -29.97 -8.13
CA VAL A 374 8.99 -30.10 -6.78
C VAL A 374 10.33 -30.84 -6.77
N TYR A 375 10.62 -31.59 -7.83
CA TYR A 375 11.86 -32.31 -8.08
C TYR A 375 12.49 -31.84 -9.39
N ASP A 376 13.80 -32.03 -9.52
CA ASP A 376 14.54 -31.69 -10.75
C ASP A 376 14.27 -32.77 -11.82
N GLU A 377 13.17 -32.59 -12.55
CA GLU A 377 12.68 -33.51 -13.58
C GLU A 377 12.89 -32.92 -14.98
N GLU A 378 13.40 -33.73 -15.92
CA GLU A 378 13.47 -33.34 -17.33
C GLU A 378 12.08 -33.43 -17.97
N VAL A 379 11.42 -32.29 -18.13
CA VAL A 379 10.03 -32.25 -18.64
C VAL A 379 9.97 -32.57 -20.13
N GLN A 380 9.16 -33.56 -20.48
CA GLN A 380 8.88 -33.95 -21.85
C GLN A 380 7.40 -33.81 -22.18
N ARG A 381 7.13 -33.72 -23.49
CA ARG A 381 5.75 -33.80 -23.98
C ARG A 381 5.24 -35.21 -23.76
N HIS A 382 3.98 -35.33 -23.35
CA HIS A 382 3.28 -36.57 -23.04
C HIS A 382 3.56 -37.17 -21.66
N ASP A 383 4.42 -36.57 -20.84
CA ASP A 383 4.56 -36.95 -19.43
C ASP A 383 3.22 -36.86 -18.72
N LYS A 384 2.93 -37.87 -17.90
CA LYS A 384 1.81 -37.87 -16.96
C LYS A 384 2.27 -37.21 -15.69
N VAL A 385 1.49 -36.25 -15.23
CA VAL A 385 1.84 -35.43 -14.07
C VAL A 385 0.66 -35.30 -13.13
N GLU A 386 0.97 -35.14 -11.85
CA GLU A 386 0.04 -34.69 -10.83
C GLU A 386 0.43 -33.30 -10.36
N TYR A 387 -0.56 -32.40 -10.21
CA TYR A 387 -0.32 -31.00 -9.85
C TYR A 387 -1.44 -30.44 -8.96
N THR A 388 -1.15 -29.30 -8.33
CA THR A 388 -2.14 -28.50 -7.61
C THR A 388 -2.46 -27.23 -8.41
N PRO A 389 -3.72 -26.96 -8.76
CA PRO A 389 -4.08 -25.68 -9.36
C PRO A 389 -4.09 -24.57 -8.30
N ILE A 390 -3.56 -23.40 -8.64
CA ILE A 390 -3.83 -22.18 -7.87
C ILE A 390 -4.27 -21.04 -8.78
N GLU A 391 -5.15 -20.18 -8.25
CA GLU A 391 -5.52 -18.96 -8.93
C GLU A 391 -4.32 -18.01 -9.06
N THR A 392 -4.24 -17.38 -10.22
CA THR A 392 -3.28 -16.35 -10.60
C THR A 392 -3.99 -15.31 -11.47
N PHE A 393 -3.26 -14.32 -11.98
CA PHE A 393 -3.84 -13.23 -12.76
C PHE A 393 -3.18 -13.07 -14.12
N ASP A 394 -3.97 -13.15 -15.19
CA ASP A 394 -3.51 -12.82 -16.54
C ASP A 394 -3.56 -11.29 -16.70
N ASN A 395 -2.38 -10.68 -16.59
CA ASN A 395 -2.23 -9.23 -16.73
C ASN A 395 -2.63 -8.69 -18.11
N LYS A 396 -2.52 -9.50 -19.18
CA LYS A 396 -2.87 -9.09 -20.54
C LYS A 396 -4.38 -9.11 -20.74
N LYS A 397 -5.06 -10.12 -20.20
CA LYS A 397 -6.52 -10.27 -20.32
C LYS A 397 -7.29 -9.53 -19.21
N GLY A 398 -6.62 -9.18 -18.10
CA GLY A 398 -7.24 -8.52 -16.96
C GLY A 398 -8.19 -9.42 -16.17
N ILE A 399 -7.97 -10.74 -16.19
CA ILE A 399 -8.83 -11.74 -15.56
C ILE A 399 -8.04 -12.69 -14.67
N VAL A 400 -8.73 -13.25 -13.68
CA VAL A 400 -8.21 -14.39 -12.90
C VAL A 400 -8.13 -15.62 -13.83
N THR A 401 -7.04 -16.37 -13.69
CA THR A 401 -6.79 -17.64 -14.38
C THR A 401 -6.13 -18.61 -13.40
N ASN A 402 -5.76 -19.80 -13.84
CA ASN A 402 -5.08 -20.78 -13.00
C ASN A 402 -3.67 -21.09 -13.52
N LYS A 403 -2.77 -21.47 -12.59
CA LYS A 403 -1.49 -22.11 -12.92
C LYS A 403 -1.36 -23.42 -12.14
N ALA A 404 -0.66 -24.38 -12.73
CA ALA A 404 -0.27 -25.61 -12.05
C ALA A 404 0.99 -25.34 -11.23
N ILE A 405 1.00 -25.86 -10.00
CA ILE A 405 2.11 -25.79 -9.05
C ILE A 405 2.33 -27.13 -8.36
N LEU A 406 3.48 -27.28 -7.71
CA LEU A 406 3.85 -28.48 -6.95
C LEU A 406 3.70 -29.73 -7.82
N ILE A 407 4.29 -29.67 -9.01
CA ILE A 407 4.12 -30.67 -10.05
C ILE A 407 5.06 -31.84 -9.78
N ILE A 408 4.53 -33.06 -9.96
CA ILE A 408 5.28 -34.33 -9.85
C ILE A 408 4.98 -35.15 -11.11
N THR A 409 6.01 -35.71 -11.76
CA THR A 409 5.82 -36.69 -12.83
C THR A 409 5.45 -38.04 -12.26
N THR A 410 4.33 -38.59 -12.73
CA THR A 410 3.82 -39.90 -12.30
C THR A 410 4.20 -41.00 -13.29
N GLU A 411 4.29 -40.66 -14.58
CA GLU A 411 4.76 -41.57 -15.64
C GLU A 411 5.53 -40.76 -16.69
N GLU A 412 6.78 -41.14 -16.94
CA GLU A 412 7.63 -40.54 -17.98
C GLU A 412 7.28 -41.08 -19.37
N TYR A 413 7.24 -40.21 -20.37
CA TYR A 413 7.17 -40.65 -21.75
C TYR A 413 8.52 -41.20 -22.20
N LEU A 414 8.54 -42.48 -22.56
CA LEU A 414 9.71 -43.12 -23.17
C LEU A 414 9.54 -43.16 -24.69
N ASP A 415 10.31 -42.36 -25.41
CA ASP A 415 10.40 -42.44 -26.87
C ASP A 415 11.17 -43.70 -27.27
N PHE A 416 10.46 -44.82 -27.43
CA PHE A 416 11.00 -46.00 -28.07
C PHE A 416 11.09 -45.72 -29.58
N GLY A 417 12.12 -44.97 -30.00
CA GLY A 417 12.30 -44.51 -31.39
C GLY A 417 12.32 -45.64 -32.42
N TYR A 418 11.13 -46.08 -32.85
CA TYR A 418 10.90 -47.07 -33.90
C TYR A 418 10.90 -46.46 -35.30
#